data_AF-A0A7S2UQA6-F1
#
_entry.id   AF-A0A7S2UQA6-F1
#
_cell.length_a   1.000
_cell.length_b   1.000
_cell.length_c   1.000
_cell.angle_alpha   90.00
_cell.angle_beta   90.00
_cell.angle_gamma   90.00
#
_symmetry.space_group_name_H-M   'P 1'
#
loop_
_entity.id
_entity.type
_entity.pdbx_description
1 polymer ?
#
loop_
_entity_poly.entity_id
_entity_poly.type
_entity_poly.pdbx_seq_one_letter_code
_entity_poly.pdbx_strand_id
1 'polypeptide(L)'
;MASSAERRLHRLTGAGAWQCRGEPQNRPMNMSSGGGGFRLGYQHPYHDPYRAFSSRAKDPTARRPNQVCDPYGQGGKPLGKADATQLLQTLDHGWVLEEHAQTNKETAQTDHHHSPAFVQMEFYHVDFVQGAKFLSHMAAVAHVHNHYPTLSLERRLLPREKAWRVTSTVRCSTPTLQGLSHHDFHICMMIDVEVQRPQLQALLLSPDESLRKHT
;
A
#
# COMPACT_ATOMS: atom_id res chain seq x y z
N MET A 1 22.46 16.05 -55.22
CA MET A 1 23.39 16.63 -54.23
C MET A 1 23.39 15.71 -53.02
N ALA A 2 24.47 14.95 -52.85
CA ALA A 2 24.68 13.99 -51.77
C ALA A 2 25.64 14.58 -50.73
N SER A 3 25.50 14.21 -49.46
CA SER A 3 26.57 14.04 -48.45
C SER A 3 25.93 14.12 -47.05
N SER A 4 25.77 13.02 -46.31
CA SER A 4 26.79 12.33 -45.49
C SER A 4 26.91 12.91 -44.09
N ALA A 5 26.44 12.15 -43.09
CA ALA A 5 27.08 12.01 -41.79
C ALA A 5 26.39 10.90 -40.97
N GLU A 6 26.67 9.65 -41.35
CA GLU A 6 26.75 8.56 -40.37
C GLU A 6 27.91 8.84 -39.39
N ARG A 7 27.72 8.51 -38.11
CA ARG A 7 28.62 7.55 -37.43
C ARG A 7 28.21 7.24 -35.98
N ARG A 8 28.18 5.92 -35.73
CA ARG A 8 28.64 5.20 -34.53
C ARG A 8 27.85 5.33 -33.23
N LEU A 9 27.13 4.27 -32.91
CA LEU A 9 27.19 3.67 -31.56
C LEU A 9 27.45 2.16 -31.70
N HIS A 10 28.68 1.78 -31.37
CA HIS A 10 29.11 0.39 -31.25
C HIS A 10 28.65 -0.21 -29.92
N ARG A 11 28.31 -1.49 -30.01
CA ARG A 11 28.23 -2.51 -28.95
C ARG A 11 29.25 -2.29 -27.83
N LEU A 12 28.77 -2.40 -26.58
CA LEU A 12 29.49 -3.10 -25.53
C LEU A 12 28.53 -4.05 -24.80
N THR A 13 28.60 -5.30 -25.21
CA THR A 13 28.21 -6.48 -24.45
C THR A 13 29.20 -6.64 -23.28
N GLY A 14 28.71 -6.50 -22.05
CA GLY A 14 29.49 -6.75 -20.84
C GLY A 14 28.68 -7.56 -19.85
N ALA A 15 28.76 -8.89 -19.98
CA ALA A 15 28.26 -9.83 -18.99
C ALA A 15 29.14 -9.75 -17.74
N GLY A 16 28.71 -8.95 -16.76
CA GLY A 16 29.29 -8.94 -15.42
C GLY A 16 28.63 -10.01 -14.56
N ALA A 17 29.35 -11.10 -14.31
CA ALA A 17 29.00 -12.10 -13.32
C ALA A 17 29.02 -11.48 -11.92
N TRP A 18 27.85 -11.31 -11.31
CA TRP A 18 27.72 -10.92 -9.92
C TRP A 18 27.92 -12.16 -9.04
N GLN A 19 29.10 -12.27 -8.43
CA GLN A 19 29.36 -13.20 -7.34
C GLN A 19 28.61 -12.73 -6.09
N CYS A 20 27.59 -13.49 -5.69
CA CYS A 20 26.94 -13.37 -4.39
C CYS A 20 27.97 -13.63 -3.28
N ARG A 21 28.44 -12.57 -2.61
CA ARG A 21 29.15 -12.71 -1.34
C ARG A 21 28.14 -13.04 -0.25
N GLY A 22 28.48 -14.06 0.54
CA GLY A 22 27.61 -14.68 1.53
C GLY A 22 27.07 -13.75 2.61
N GLU A 23 25.88 -14.11 3.08
CA GLU A 23 25.24 -13.55 4.26
C GLU A 23 26.07 -13.79 5.52
N PRO A 24 26.26 -12.78 6.39
CA PRO A 24 26.71 -13.03 7.75
C PRO A 24 25.56 -13.63 8.57
N GLN A 25 25.77 -14.86 9.05
CA GLN A 25 24.93 -15.50 10.06
C GLN A 25 24.92 -14.66 11.34
N ASN A 26 23.80 -13.96 11.59
CA ASN A 26 23.53 -13.35 12.89
C ASN A 26 23.29 -14.46 13.93
N ARG A 27 24.31 -14.71 14.76
CA ARG A 27 24.17 -15.51 15.99
C ARG A 27 23.42 -14.70 17.04
N PRO A 28 22.37 -15.24 17.68
CA PRO A 28 21.79 -14.61 18.86
C PRO A 28 22.77 -14.72 20.04
N MET A 29 23.24 -13.57 20.53
CA MET A 29 23.96 -13.47 21.80
C MET A 29 22.98 -13.73 22.94
N ASN A 30 23.14 -14.88 23.58
CA ASN A 30 22.45 -15.26 24.81
C ASN A 30 23.08 -14.48 25.98
N MET A 31 22.47 -13.36 26.37
CA MET A 31 22.83 -12.63 27.59
C MET A 31 22.10 -13.26 28.76
N SER A 32 22.73 -14.29 29.33
CA SER A 32 22.42 -14.83 30.64
C SER A 32 22.84 -13.81 31.71
N SER A 33 21.91 -13.00 32.19
CA SER A 33 22.06 -12.24 33.43
C SER A 33 21.19 -12.88 34.50
N GLY A 34 21.82 -13.71 35.31
CA GLY A 34 21.20 -14.23 36.52
C GLY A 34 21.14 -13.17 37.61
N GLY A 35 20.20 -13.39 38.53
CA GLY A 35 20.37 -13.02 39.94
C GLY A 35 19.53 -11.84 40.41
N GLY A 36 18.70 -12.10 41.42
CA GLY A 36 18.20 -11.05 42.32
C GLY A 36 16.71 -11.16 42.63
N GLY A 37 16.31 -12.21 43.33
CA GLY A 37 14.94 -12.37 43.78
C GLY A 37 14.54 -11.33 44.84
N PHE A 38 13.35 -10.77 44.66
CA PHE A 38 12.44 -10.40 45.74
C PHE A 38 11.03 -10.78 45.30
N ARG A 39 10.65 -12.04 45.54
CA ARG A 39 9.26 -12.49 45.44
C ARG A 39 8.52 -12.07 46.70
N LEU A 40 7.96 -10.87 46.71
CA LEU A 40 6.83 -10.56 47.59
C LEU A 40 5.61 -11.27 46.99
N GLY A 41 5.34 -12.46 47.51
CA GLY A 41 4.16 -13.24 47.19
C GLY A 41 2.90 -12.56 47.72
N TYR A 42 2.26 -11.75 46.89
CA TYR A 42 0.82 -11.53 46.97
C TYR A 42 0.15 -12.55 46.05
N GLN A 43 -0.12 -13.75 46.59
CA GLN A 43 -1.06 -14.67 45.98
C GLN A 43 -2.45 -14.07 46.14
N HIS A 44 -2.85 -13.25 45.16
CA HIS A 44 -4.23 -12.82 45.03
C HIS A 44 -5.00 -13.95 44.30
N PRO A 45 -5.97 -14.62 44.95
CA PRO A 45 -6.82 -15.58 44.28
C PRO A 45 -7.88 -14.82 43.49
N TYR A 46 -7.46 -14.15 42.41
CA TYR A 46 -8.42 -13.82 41.36
C TYR A 46 -8.73 -15.12 40.65
N HIS A 47 -9.83 -15.74 41.09
CA HIS A 47 -10.67 -16.54 40.21
C HIS A 47 -10.75 -15.77 38.90
N ASP A 48 -10.26 -16.37 37.82
CA ASP A 48 -10.49 -15.89 36.46
C ASP A 48 -11.81 -16.53 35.99
N PRO A 49 -12.98 -15.88 36.17
CA PRO A 49 -14.26 -16.42 35.71
C PRO A 49 -14.37 -16.49 34.19
N TYR A 50 -13.33 -16.08 33.43
CA TYR A 50 -13.36 -16.08 31.97
C TYR A 50 -12.73 -17.33 31.34
N ARG A 51 -12.24 -18.28 32.14
CA ARG A 51 -11.69 -19.54 31.63
C ARG A 51 -12.76 -20.61 31.40
N ALA A 52 -13.73 -20.28 30.55
CA ALA A 52 -14.58 -21.24 29.86
C ALA A 52 -15.10 -20.58 28.58
N PHE A 53 -14.21 -20.41 27.58
CA PHE A 53 -14.64 -20.27 26.19
C PHE A 53 -15.19 -21.62 25.72
N SER A 54 -16.34 -21.99 26.31
CA SER A 54 -17.33 -22.79 25.65
C SER A 54 -17.46 -22.27 24.23
N SER A 55 -17.33 -23.17 23.26
CA SER A 55 -17.75 -22.91 21.89
C SER A 55 -19.19 -22.42 21.96
N ARG A 56 -19.40 -21.09 21.98
CA ARG A 56 -20.72 -20.49 22.06
C ARG A 56 -21.48 -21.06 20.87
N ALA A 57 -22.46 -21.91 21.16
CA ALA A 57 -23.40 -22.37 20.17
C ALA A 57 -23.87 -21.13 19.42
N LYS A 58 -23.65 -21.12 18.09
CA LYS A 58 -24.12 -20.03 17.24
C LYS A 58 -25.61 -19.93 17.47
N ASP A 59 -26.07 -18.77 17.92
CA ASP A 59 -27.47 -18.52 18.23
C ASP A 59 -28.34 -18.96 17.04
N PRO A 60 -29.17 -20.02 17.19
CA PRO A 60 -29.99 -20.54 16.11
C PRO A 60 -31.14 -19.58 15.75
N THR A 61 -31.40 -18.58 16.60
CA THR A 61 -32.40 -17.54 16.40
C THR A 61 -31.82 -16.24 15.85
N ALA A 62 -30.48 -16.08 15.89
CA ALA A 62 -29.82 -15.01 15.18
C ALA A 62 -29.95 -15.26 13.68
N ARG A 63 -30.98 -14.65 13.08
CA ARG A 63 -31.12 -14.50 11.62
C ARG A 63 -29.83 -13.89 11.12
N ARG A 64 -28.93 -14.74 10.61
CA ARG A 64 -27.82 -14.29 9.78
C ARG A 64 -28.47 -13.50 8.64
N PRO A 65 -28.07 -12.26 8.36
CA PRO A 65 -28.43 -11.65 7.09
C PRO A 65 -27.94 -12.60 5.99
N ASN A 66 -28.87 -13.34 5.38
CA ASN A 66 -28.57 -14.25 4.27
C ASN A 66 -28.14 -13.46 3.03
N GLN A 67 -28.44 -12.16 3.03
CA GLN A 67 -27.96 -11.20 2.08
C GLN A 67 -26.54 -10.84 2.50
N VAL A 68 -25.56 -11.28 1.71
CA VAL A 68 -24.19 -10.75 1.76
C VAL A 68 -24.33 -9.23 1.77
N CYS A 69 -23.98 -8.60 2.90
CA CYS A 69 -23.98 -7.15 3.01
C CYS A 69 -22.92 -6.63 2.05
N ASP A 70 -23.34 -6.36 0.83
CA ASP A 70 -22.52 -5.77 -0.20
C ASP A 70 -22.98 -4.31 -0.40
N PRO A 71 -22.37 -3.37 0.33
CA PRO A 71 -22.72 -1.96 0.18
C PRO A 71 -22.36 -1.40 -1.21
N TYR A 72 -21.62 -2.16 -2.04
CA TYR A 72 -21.10 -1.72 -3.34
C TYR A 72 -21.83 -2.34 -4.54
N GLY A 73 -22.77 -3.27 -4.31
CA GLY A 73 -23.55 -3.88 -5.39
C GLY A 73 -22.78 -4.81 -6.33
N GLN A 74 -21.63 -5.35 -5.89
CA GLN A 74 -20.72 -6.21 -6.65
C GLN A 74 -20.90 -7.72 -6.39
N GLY A 75 -21.98 -8.13 -5.73
CA GLY A 75 -22.22 -9.52 -5.32
C GLY A 75 -21.17 -10.09 -4.36
N GLY A 76 -20.46 -9.24 -3.60
CA GLY A 76 -19.40 -9.64 -2.68
C GLY A 76 -18.11 -10.09 -3.37
N LYS A 77 -17.90 -9.70 -4.63
CA LYS A 77 -16.69 -10.02 -5.40
C LYS A 77 -15.89 -8.75 -5.75
N PRO A 78 -14.55 -8.82 -5.77
CA PRO A 78 -13.73 -7.71 -6.23
C PRO A 78 -13.92 -7.49 -7.74
N LEU A 79 -13.56 -6.29 -8.22
CA LEU A 79 -13.56 -5.96 -9.63
C LEU A 79 -12.58 -6.82 -10.41
N GLY A 80 -13.04 -7.31 -11.57
CA GLY A 80 -12.16 -7.99 -12.52
C GLY A 80 -11.15 -7.02 -13.15
N LYS A 81 -10.04 -7.56 -13.66
CA LYS A 81 -8.97 -6.77 -14.29
C LYS A 81 -9.48 -5.86 -15.40
N ALA A 82 -10.39 -6.35 -16.24
CA ALA A 82 -10.91 -5.60 -17.38
C ALA A 82 -11.68 -4.35 -16.92
N ASP A 83 -12.60 -4.51 -15.97
CA ASP A 83 -13.40 -3.42 -15.41
C ASP A 83 -12.51 -2.41 -14.66
N ALA A 84 -11.59 -2.90 -13.83
CA ALA A 84 -10.62 -2.05 -13.13
C ALA A 84 -9.75 -1.26 -14.11
N THR A 85 -9.33 -1.88 -15.21
CA THR A 85 -8.55 -1.21 -16.28
C THR A 85 -9.37 -0.15 -17.00
N GLN A 86 -10.66 -0.40 -17.25
CA GLN A 86 -11.56 0.59 -17.84
C GLN A 86 -11.77 1.78 -16.91
N LEU A 87 -12.00 1.54 -15.61
CA LEU A 87 -12.16 2.61 -14.62
C LEU A 87 -10.86 3.41 -14.41
N LEU A 88 -9.70 2.77 -14.49
CA LEU A 88 -8.41 3.46 -14.40
C LEU A 88 -8.26 4.58 -15.45
N GLN A 89 -8.86 4.42 -16.63
CA GLN A 89 -8.84 5.44 -17.70
C GLN A 89 -9.63 6.70 -17.35
N THR A 90 -10.46 6.66 -16.31
CA THR A 90 -11.25 7.82 -15.85
C THR A 90 -10.51 8.68 -14.82
N LEU A 91 -9.38 8.18 -14.30
CA LEU A 91 -8.57 8.86 -13.30
C LEU A 91 -7.47 9.70 -13.95
N ASP A 92 -6.89 10.62 -13.18
CA ASP A 92 -5.73 11.40 -13.63
C ASP A 92 -4.50 10.51 -13.87
N HIS A 93 -3.51 11.05 -14.59
CA HIS A 93 -2.27 10.33 -14.87
C HIS A 93 -1.48 10.07 -13.58
N GLY A 94 -1.03 8.82 -13.40
CA GLY A 94 -0.16 8.44 -12.29
C GLY A 94 -0.76 7.39 -11.34
N TRP A 95 -2.07 7.13 -11.44
CA TRP A 95 -2.66 5.96 -10.78
C TRP A 95 -2.16 4.66 -11.43
N VAL A 96 -1.76 3.71 -10.60
CA VAL A 96 -1.24 2.40 -11.01
C VAL A 96 -2.04 1.30 -10.33
N LEU A 97 -2.47 0.31 -11.12
CA LEU A 97 -3.02 -0.94 -10.60
C LEU A 97 -1.89 -1.86 -10.19
N GLU A 98 -1.91 -2.35 -8.96
CA GLU A 98 -0.95 -3.34 -8.47
C GLU A 98 -1.64 -4.69 -8.26
N GLU A 99 -0.99 -5.75 -8.75
CA GLU A 99 -1.45 -7.13 -8.54
C GLU A 99 -0.95 -7.63 -7.18
N HIS A 100 -1.60 -8.64 -6.61
CA HIS A 100 -1.06 -9.30 -5.43
C HIS A 100 0.34 -9.82 -5.77
N ALA A 101 1.35 -9.43 -4.97
CA ALA A 101 2.68 -10.00 -5.07
C ALA A 101 2.52 -11.53 -5.07
N GLN A 102 2.79 -12.16 -6.21
CA GLN A 102 2.55 -13.58 -6.46
C GLN A 102 3.21 -14.38 -5.34
N THR A 103 2.42 -14.72 -4.32
CA THR A 103 2.95 -15.36 -3.14
C THR A 103 3.00 -16.84 -3.52
N ASN A 104 4.13 -17.27 -4.08
CA ASN A 104 4.50 -18.64 -4.47
C ASN A 104 3.66 -19.78 -3.85
N LYS A 105 2.42 -19.98 -4.31
CA LYS A 105 1.55 -21.04 -3.80
C LYS A 105 0.82 -21.72 -4.94
N GLU A 106 1.30 -22.94 -5.19
CA GLU A 106 0.88 -23.95 -6.17
C GLU A 106 -0.54 -24.48 -5.98
N THR A 107 -1.47 -23.71 -5.39
CA THR A 107 -2.87 -24.12 -5.27
C THR A 107 -3.70 -23.48 -6.37
N ALA A 108 -3.44 -23.96 -7.58
CA ALA A 108 -4.32 -23.79 -8.72
C ALA A 108 -5.66 -24.47 -8.41
N GLN A 109 -6.72 -23.68 -8.23
CA GLN A 109 -8.07 -23.92 -8.74
C GLN A 109 -9.05 -23.02 -8.01
N THR A 110 -9.35 -21.88 -8.61
CA THR A 110 -10.69 -21.29 -8.74
C THR A 110 -10.53 -19.99 -9.54
N ASP A 111 -11.39 -19.76 -10.53
CA ASP A 111 -11.30 -18.76 -11.61
C ASP A 111 -11.37 -17.27 -11.19
N HIS A 112 -10.92 -16.92 -9.99
CA HIS A 112 -10.94 -15.56 -9.45
C HIS A 112 -9.58 -14.84 -9.48
N HIS A 113 -8.56 -15.42 -10.12
CA HIS A 113 -7.15 -15.07 -9.94
C HIS A 113 -6.61 -13.84 -10.70
N HIS A 114 -7.46 -12.98 -11.28
CA HIS A 114 -6.97 -11.81 -12.03
C HIS A 114 -7.48 -10.46 -11.51
N SER A 115 -8.12 -10.40 -10.34
CA SER A 115 -8.54 -9.13 -9.76
C SER A 115 -7.31 -8.38 -9.22
N PRO A 116 -7.10 -7.11 -9.57
CA PRO A 116 -6.01 -6.31 -8.99
C PRO A 116 -6.22 -6.15 -7.47
N ALA A 117 -5.11 -6.10 -6.73
CA ALA A 117 -5.14 -6.02 -5.28
C ALA A 117 -5.57 -4.63 -4.79
N PHE A 118 -5.01 -3.60 -5.42
CA PHE A 118 -5.24 -2.22 -5.07
C PHE A 118 -4.85 -1.28 -6.22
N VAL A 119 -5.31 -0.04 -6.12
CA VAL A 119 -4.95 1.07 -7.00
C VAL A 119 -4.20 2.09 -6.15
N GLN A 120 -3.07 2.62 -6.63
CA GLN A 120 -2.27 3.55 -5.85
C GLN A 120 -1.68 4.68 -6.70
N MET A 121 -1.39 5.78 -6.04
CA MET A 121 -0.68 6.93 -6.61
C MET A 121 0.33 7.47 -5.60
N GLU A 122 1.46 7.92 -6.11
CA GLU A 122 2.51 8.57 -5.33
C GLU A 122 2.51 10.08 -5.54
N PHE A 123 2.69 10.82 -4.46
CA PHE A 123 2.83 12.27 -4.47
C PHE A 123 4.16 12.66 -3.84
N TYR A 124 4.77 13.72 -4.37
CA TYR A 124 6.10 14.17 -3.96
C TYR A 124 6.02 15.52 -3.28
N HIS A 125 6.81 15.70 -2.23
CA HIS A 125 6.75 16.88 -1.37
C HIS A 125 8.12 17.50 -1.15
N VAL A 126 8.14 18.79 -0.85
CA VAL A 126 9.36 19.52 -0.46
C VAL A 126 9.94 18.98 0.84
N ASP A 127 9.08 18.71 1.81
CA ASP A 127 9.44 18.23 3.14
C ASP A 127 8.31 17.39 3.77
N PHE A 128 8.57 16.81 4.93
CA PHE A 128 7.60 16.00 5.67
C PHE A 128 6.38 16.79 6.15
N VAL A 129 6.53 18.08 6.43
CA VAL A 129 5.45 18.91 6.97
C VAL A 129 4.41 19.16 5.87
N GLN A 130 4.85 19.46 4.64
CA GLN A 130 3.94 19.58 3.49
C GLN A 130 3.29 18.24 3.16
N GLY A 131 4.03 17.13 3.23
CA GLY A 131 3.46 15.78 3.04
C GLY A 131 2.39 15.43 4.08
N ALA A 132 2.60 15.78 5.35
CA ALA A 132 1.62 15.55 6.42
C ALA A 132 0.36 16.42 6.25
N LYS A 133 0.51 17.68 5.84
CA LYS A 133 -0.62 18.55 5.48
C LYS A 133 -1.42 17.94 4.34
N PHE A 134 -0.75 17.50 3.28
CA PHE A 134 -1.38 16.83 2.15
C PHE A 134 -2.19 15.60 2.60
N LEU A 135 -1.59 14.70 3.40
CA LEU A 135 -2.30 13.52 3.92
C LEU A 135 -3.50 13.87 4.81
N SER A 136 -3.45 15.00 5.52
CA SER A 136 -4.59 15.47 6.32
C SER A 136 -5.79 15.81 5.44
N HIS A 137 -5.57 16.40 4.25
CA HIS A 137 -6.63 16.62 3.25
C HIS A 137 -7.16 15.29 2.70
N MET A 138 -6.29 14.33 2.38
CA MET A 138 -6.71 13.01 1.89
C MET A 138 -7.55 12.26 2.93
N ALA A 139 -7.19 12.37 4.21
CA ALA A 139 -7.97 11.81 5.32
C ALA A 139 -9.35 12.48 5.44
N ALA A 140 -9.44 13.79 5.19
CA ALA A 140 -10.73 14.50 5.18
C ALA A 140 -11.62 14.04 4.02
N VAL A 141 -11.06 13.86 2.81
CA VAL A 141 -11.80 13.27 1.67
C VAL A 141 -12.30 11.88 2.04
N ALA A 142 -11.42 11.02 2.56
CA ALA A 142 -11.77 9.67 3.00
C ALA A 142 -12.93 9.65 4.02
N HIS A 143 -12.89 10.57 4.99
CA HIS A 143 -13.93 10.71 5.99
C HIS A 143 -15.29 11.10 5.40
N VAL A 144 -15.31 12.08 4.47
CA VAL A 144 -16.54 12.54 3.81
C VAL A 144 -17.19 11.42 2.98
N HIS A 145 -16.39 10.59 2.33
CA HIS A 145 -16.87 9.49 1.47
C HIS A 145 -17.03 8.15 2.20
N ASN A 146 -16.78 8.13 3.52
CA ASN A 146 -16.80 6.93 4.37
C ASN A 146 -16.02 5.75 3.77
N HIS A 147 -14.85 6.04 3.19
CA HIS A 147 -13.98 5.05 2.57
C HIS A 147 -12.53 5.42 2.84
N TYR A 148 -11.77 4.49 3.40
CA TYR A 148 -10.52 4.81 4.09
C TYR A 148 -9.34 4.17 3.38
N PRO A 149 -8.67 4.89 2.46
CA PRO A 149 -7.49 4.38 1.78
C PRO A 149 -6.33 4.22 2.77
N THR A 150 -5.38 3.36 2.42
CA THR A 150 -4.10 3.30 3.12
C THR A 150 -3.26 4.51 2.72
N LEU A 151 -2.96 5.36 3.69
CA LEU A 151 -2.14 6.56 3.52
C LEU A 151 -0.76 6.32 4.15
N SER A 152 0.32 6.56 3.42
CA SER A 152 1.68 6.51 3.97
C SER A 152 2.47 7.77 3.61
N LEU A 153 3.40 8.13 4.48
CA LEU A 153 4.35 9.23 4.27
C LEU A 153 5.74 8.74 4.71
N GLU A 154 6.70 8.82 3.80
CA GLU A 154 8.04 8.30 4.06
C GLU A 154 9.14 9.09 3.34
N ARG A 155 10.37 8.91 3.82
CA ARG A 155 11.58 9.41 3.18
C ARG A 155 12.26 8.24 2.49
N ARG A 156 12.35 8.27 1.17
CA ARG A 156 13.04 7.24 0.40
C ARG A 156 14.37 7.78 -0.10
N LEU A 157 15.45 7.01 0.07
CA LEU A 157 16.72 7.27 -0.60
C LEU A 157 16.66 6.66 -1.99
N LEU A 158 16.82 7.46 -3.03
CA LEU A 158 16.86 7.00 -4.40
C LEU A 158 18.33 6.68 -4.77
N PRO A 159 18.73 5.39 -4.89
CA PRO A 159 20.14 5.04 -4.96
C PRO A 159 20.83 5.50 -6.24
N ARG A 160 20.08 5.57 -7.36
CA ARG A 160 20.62 5.98 -8.66
C ARG A 160 20.94 7.47 -8.69
N GLU A 161 20.04 8.26 -8.13
CA GLU A 161 20.09 9.72 -8.10
C GLU A 161 20.88 10.24 -6.88
N LYS A 162 21.12 9.38 -5.88
CA LYS A 162 21.71 9.72 -4.58
C LYS A 162 20.98 10.87 -3.87
N ALA A 163 19.68 10.98 -4.12
CA ALA A 163 18.83 12.01 -3.56
C ALA A 163 17.83 11.39 -2.58
N TRP A 164 17.53 12.13 -1.51
CA TRP A 164 16.39 11.83 -0.66
C TRP A 164 15.12 12.34 -1.33
N ARG A 165 14.00 11.66 -1.11
CA ARG A 165 12.69 12.11 -1.58
C ARG A 165 11.65 11.89 -0.50
N VAL A 166 10.85 12.91 -0.23
CA VAL A 166 9.67 12.77 0.64
C VAL A 166 8.49 12.40 -0.25
N THR A 167 7.93 11.21 -0.01
CA THR A 167 6.86 10.63 -0.82
C THR A 167 5.68 10.31 0.08
N SER A 168 4.48 10.73 -0.32
CA SER A 168 3.26 10.15 0.22
C SER A 168 2.64 9.19 -0.79
N THR A 169 2.04 8.11 -0.30
CA THR A 169 1.33 7.15 -1.14
C THR A 169 -0.11 7.06 -0.68
N VAL A 170 -1.03 7.14 -1.65
CA VAL A 170 -2.45 6.88 -1.44
C VAL A 170 -2.79 5.57 -2.12
N ARG A 171 -3.25 4.59 -1.34
CA ARG A 171 -3.59 3.25 -1.83
C ARG A 171 -5.04 2.92 -1.48
N CYS A 172 -5.86 2.69 -2.50
CA CYS A 172 -7.27 2.33 -2.34
C CYS A 172 -7.46 0.83 -2.57
N SER A 173 -8.15 0.20 -1.62
CA SER A 173 -8.71 -1.13 -1.76
C SER A 173 -9.84 -1.33 -0.77
N THR A 174 -10.67 -2.34 -1.02
CA THR A 174 -11.79 -2.71 -0.17
C THR A 174 -11.46 -4.01 0.57
N PRO A 175 -11.08 -3.96 1.87
CA PRO A 175 -10.59 -5.13 2.60
C PRO A 175 -11.59 -6.28 2.66
N THR A 176 -12.88 -5.97 2.73
CA THR A 176 -13.95 -6.98 2.79
C THR A 176 -14.10 -7.77 1.49
N LEU A 177 -13.73 -7.18 0.35
CA LEU A 177 -13.73 -7.84 -0.95
C LEU A 177 -12.36 -8.47 -1.29
N GLN A 178 -11.33 -8.20 -0.47
CA GLN A 178 -9.94 -8.58 -0.75
C GLN A 178 -9.46 -8.11 -2.13
N GLY A 179 -9.87 -6.92 -2.55
CA GLY A 179 -9.51 -6.34 -3.84
C GLY A 179 -10.18 -5.00 -4.08
N LEU A 180 -10.31 -4.63 -5.35
CA LEU A 180 -10.91 -3.36 -5.76
C LEU A 180 -12.44 -3.40 -5.80
N SER A 181 -13.07 -2.30 -5.41
CA SER A 181 -14.48 -1.99 -5.60
C SER A 181 -14.68 -0.81 -6.54
N HIS A 182 -15.91 -0.58 -7.01
CA HIS A 182 -16.23 0.67 -7.70
C HIS A 182 -16.01 1.90 -6.81
N HIS A 183 -16.17 1.76 -5.50
CA HIS A 183 -15.98 2.84 -4.54
C HIS A 183 -14.50 3.23 -4.38
N ASP A 184 -13.57 2.29 -4.59
CA ASP A 184 -12.14 2.58 -4.67
C ASP A 184 -11.82 3.56 -5.81
N PHE A 185 -12.44 3.41 -6.97
CA PHE A 185 -12.27 4.35 -8.08
C PHE A 185 -13.01 5.67 -7.84
N HIS A 186 -14.18 5.62 -7.19
CA HIS A 186 -14.89 6.84 -6.81
C HIS A 186 -14.05 7.73 -5.87
N ILE A 187 -13.40 7.16 -4.85
CA ILE A 187 -12.53 7.96 -3.97
C ILE A 187 -11.30 8.48 -4.72
N CYS A 188 -10.72 7.71 -5.65
CA CYS A 188 -9.61 8.17 -6.49
C CYS A 188 -9.99 9.41 -7.29
N MET A 189 -11.18 9.41 -7.92
CA MET A 189 -11.70 10.60 -8.62
C MET A 189 -11.86 11.80 -7.69
N MET A 190 -12.35 11.58 -6.46
CA MET A 190 -12.50 12.66 -5.47
C MET A 190 -11.15 13.22 -5.02
N ILE A 191 -10.14 12.35 -4.91
CA ILE A 191 -8.76 12.74 -4.65
C ILE A 191 -8.21 13.56 -5.82
N ASP A 192 -8.44 13.17 -7.07
CA ASP A 192 -7.99 13.93 -8.24
C ASP A 192 -8.57 15.36 -8.23
N VAL A 193 -9.87 15.50 -7.96
CA VAL A 193 -10.53 16.80 -7.82
C VAL A 193 -9.92 17.62 -6.68
N GLU A 194 -9.65 17.00 -5.54
CA GLU A 194 -9.08 17.70 -4.37
C GLU A 194 -7.63 18.13 -4.63
N VAL A 195 -6.84 17.28 -5.28
CA VAL A 195 -5.44 17.52 -5.67
C VAL A 195 -5.35 18.72 -6.62
N GLN A 196 -6.32 18.93 -7.51
CA GLN A 196 -6.32 20.07 -8.44
C GLN A 196 -6.58 21.43 -7.77
N ARG A 197 -6.93 21.48 -6.47
CA ARG A 197 -7.10 22.75 -5.77
C ARG A 197 -5.77 23.49 -5.64
N PRO A 198 -5.73 24.83 -5.87
CA PRO A 198 -4.48 25.60 -5.81
C PRO A 198 -3.72 25.45 -4.49
N GLN A 199 -4.44 25.32 -3.37
CA GLN A 199 -3.82 25.16 -2.05
C GLN A 199 -3.10 23.83 -1.90
N LEU A 200 -3.62 22.74 -2.48
CA LEU A 200 -2.97 21.44 -2.46
C LEU A 200 -1.88 21.32 -3.51
N GLN A 201 -2.08 21.88 -4.70
CA GLN A 201 -1.04 21.94 -5.74
C GLN A 201 0.25 22.59 -5.21
N ALA A 202 0.13 23.62 -4.37
CA ALA A 202 1.29 24.25 -3.72
C ALA A 202 2.08 23.32 -2.75
N LEU A 203 1.49 22.19 -2.32
CA LEU A 203 2.12 21.18 -1.47
C LEU A 203 2.85 20.09 -2.26
N LEU A 204 2.66 20.06 -3.58
CA LEU A 204 3.14 19.02 -4.47
C LEU A 204 4.35 19.49 -5.27
N LEU A 205 5.25 18.56 -5.56
CA LEU A 205 6.34 18.74 -6.51
C LEU A 205 6.10 17.84 -7.71
N SER A 206 6.55 18.29 -8.87
CA SER A 206 6.69 17.39 -10.01
C SER A 206 7.75 16.30 -9.72
N PRO A 207 7.66 15.14 -10.38
CA PRO A 207 8.65 14.07 -10.23
C PRO A 207 10.09 14.56 -10.46
N ASP A 208 10.28 15.44 -11.45
CA ASP A 208 11.59 16.00 -11.81
C ASP A 208 12.08 17.02 -10.78
N GLU A 209 11.20 17.88 -10.24
CA GLU A 209 11.57 18.86 -9.21
C GLU A 209 11.94 18.20 -7.89
N SER A 210 11.26 17.09 -7.54
CA SER A 210 11.55 16.33 -6.33
C SER A 210 12.99 15.79 -6.29
N LEU A 211 13.64 15.65 -7.45
CA LEU A 211 15.03 15.18 -7.55
C LEU A 211 16.06 16.31 -7.35
N ARG A 212 15.69 17.58 -7.55
CA ARG A 212 16.64 18.70 -7.60
C ARG A 212 17.00 19.28 -6.22
N LYS A 213 16.22 18.99 -5.17
CA LYS A 213 16.20 19.79 -3.92
C LYS A 213 17.06 19.29 -2.75
N HIS A 214 17.99 18.35 -2.96
CA HIS A 214 18.77 17.77 -1.85
C HIS A 214 20.29 17.77 -2.05
N THR A 215 20.83 18.84 -2.64
CA THR A 215 22.24 19.21 -2.47
C THR A 215 22.44 20.05 -1.22
#